data_AF-A0A6I7Y6R4-F1
#
_entry.id   AF-A0A6I7Y6R4-F1
#
_cell.length_a   1.000
_cell.length_b   1.000
_cell.length_c   1.000
_cell.angle_alpha   90.00
_cell.angle_beta   90.00
_cell.angle_gamma   90.00
#
_symmetry.space_group_name_H-M   'P 1'
#
loop_
_entity.id
_entity.type
_entity.pdbx_description
1 polymer ?
#
loop_
_entity_poly.entity_id
_entity_poly.type
_entity_poly.pdbx_seq_one_letter_code
_entity_poly.pdbx_strand_id
1 'polypeptide(L)'
;MRTTRALTLPLIALTAAALALTGCSSDSKDSGKETGGSSASTPAEAGKDTGKDEGNAEPAGDGKGSAKLTYSGGDSGEVTINSVSCAVMGGKLAAITAPESADSATPAKPSFTAVMSDDKAMTTLTTADGKSYLHTAAPGITGSKSGGTWVITVSGLKLGPTDPTGDSITVEGTITCGSVAGV
;
A
#
# COMPACT_ATOMS: atom_id res chain seq x y z
N MET A 1 -6.46 9.17 51.09
CA MET A 1 -5.05 8.72 51.17
C MET A 1 -4.49 8.70 49.77
N ARG A 2 -3.51 9.56 49.47
CA ARG A 2 -2.89 9.71 48.14
C ARG A 2 -1.64 8.85 48.09
N THR A 3 -1.58 7.89 47.17
CA THR A 3 -0.42 7.03 46.99
C THR A 3 0.30 7.43 45.72
N THR A 4 1.35 8.24 45.86
CA THR A 4 2.26 8.58 44.78
C THR A 4 3.17 7.38 44.52
N ARG A 5 3.07 6.74 43.34
CA ARG A 5 4.07 5.77 42.88
C ARG A 5 4.89 6.41 41.76
N ALA A 6 6.12 6.79 42.10
CA ALA A 6 7.17 7.07 41.14
C ALA A 6 7.74 5.73 40.66
N LEU A 7 7.87 5.55 39.34
CA LEU A 7 8.55 4.41 38.75
C LEU A 7 9.52 4.90 37.67
N THR A 8 10.75 4.47 37.88
CA THR A 8 12.03 4.89 37.32
C THR A 8 12.21 4.37 35.90
N LEU A 9 12.62 5.24 34.97
CA LEU A 9 12.99 4.90 33.59
C LEU A 9 14.43 4.35 33.52
N PRO A 10 14.70 3.23 32.83
CA PRO A 10 16.04 2.92 32.35
C PRO A 10 16.28 3.56 30.97
N LEU A 11 17.28 4.45 30.92
CA LEU A 11 17.88 4.97 29.69
C LEU A 11 18.68 3.84 29.02
N ILE A 12 18.31 3.45 27.81
CA ILE A 12 19.14 2.57 26.97
C ILE A 12 19.64 3.42 25.79
N ALA A 13 20.93 3.70 25.79
CA ALA A 13 21.66 4.28 24.67
C ALA A 13 22.57 3.20 24.09
N LEU A 14 22.53 2.95 22.77
CA LEU A 14 23.60 2.27 22.03
C LEU A 14 23.45 2.56 20.51
N THR A 15 24.28 3.48 20.00
CA THR A 15 25.39 3.28 19.04
C THR A 15 24.99 3.03 17.58
N ALA A 16 25.19 4.05 16.75
CA ALA A 16 25.13 4.01 15.29
C ALA A 16 26.39 3.36 14.70
N ALA A 17 26.21 2.37 13.84
CA ALA A 17 27.26 1.85 12.97
C ALA A 17 27.04 2.39 11.55
N ALA A 18 27.99 3.21 11.09
CA ALA A 18 28.05 3.67 9.71
C ALA A 18 28.76 2.59 8.86
N LEU A 19 28.09 2.11 7.81
CA LEU A 19 28.72 1.31 6.75
C LEU A 19 28.88 2.21 5.52
N ALA A 20 30.14 2.49 5.19
CA ALA A 20 30.53 3.09 3.91
C ALA A 20 30.53 2.00 2.83
N LEU A 21 29.85 2.26 1.70
CA LEU A 21 29.93 1.46 0.49
C LEU A 21 30.67 2.27 -0.58
N THR A 22 31.91 1.86 -0.84
CA THR A 22 32.78 2.34 -1.91
C THR A 22 32.79 1.37 -3.10
N GLY A 23 32.65 1.90 -4.33
CA GLY A 23 33.04 1.24 -5.60
C GLY A 23 32.12 0.11 -6.07
N CYS A 24 32.01 -0.28 -7.35
CA CYS A 24 32.79 -0.06 -8.57
C CYS A 24 31.87 -0.50 -9.75
N SER A 25 31.46 0.38 -10.66
CA SER A 25 31.95 0.48 -12.05
C SER A 25 32.10 -0.85 -12.82
N SER A 26 31.36 -1.02 -13.92
CA SER A 26 31.86 -1.68 -15.14
C SER A 26 31.01 -1.32 -16.37
N ASP A 27 31.68 -0.59 -17.25
CA ASP A 27 31.38 -0.23 -18.63
C ASP A 27 31.45 -1.47 -19.53
N SER A 28 30.56 -1.59 -20.51
CA SER A 28 30.71 -2.52 -21.63
C SER A 28 30.11 -1.90 -22.89
N LYS A 29 31.02 -1.36 -23.72
CA LYS A 29 30.85 -1.13 -25.15
C LYS A 29 30.98 -2.45 -25.91
N ASP A 30 30.08 -2.72 -26.86
CA ASP A 30 30.41 -3.21 -28.21
C ASP A 30 29.15 -3.06 -29.10
N SER A 31 29.12 -2.12 -30.04
CA SER A 31 29.57 -2.20 -31.44
C SER A 31 28.62 -2.94 -32.40
N GLY A 32 27.97 -2.14 -33.26
CA GLY A 32 27.77 -2.49 -34.67
C GLY A 32 26.44 -3.11 -35.08
N LYS A 33 25.67 -2.42 -35.93
CA LYS A 33 25.84 -2.47 -37.40
C LYS A 33 24.64 -1.82 -38.09
N GLU A 34 24.96 -0.93 -39.01
CA GLU A 34 24.05 -0.15 -39.86
C GLU A 34 23.15 -1.03 -40.73
N THR A 35 21.95 -0.57 -41.09
CA THR A 35 21.51 -0.47 -42.50
C THR A 35 20.12 0.17 -42.64
N GLY A 36 20.08 1.33 -43.30
CA GLY A 36 19.26 1.53 -44.51
C GLY A 36 17.78 1.94 -44.38
N GLY A 37 17.47 3.10 -44.98
CA GLY A 37 16.36 3.17 -45.95
C GLY A 37 15.09 3.89 -45.50
N SER A 38 14.89 5.09 -46.05
CA SER A 38 13.66 5.88 -45.97
C SER A 38 12.52 5.35 -46.86
N SER A 39 11.30 5.74 -46.46
CA SER A 39 10.14 6.15 -47.27
C SER A 39 9.22 5.09 -47.91
N ALA A 40 7.99 5.04 -47.36
CA ALA A 40 6.74 5.56 -47.97
C ALA A 40 5.53 4.58 -48.09
N SER A 41 4.39 5.10 -47.59
CA SER A 41 3.00 4.98 -48.06
C SER A 41 2.12 3.75 -47.75
N THR A 42 1.03 4.07 -47.03
CA THR A 42 -0.32 3.49 -46.81
C THR A 42 -0.97 2.69 -47.97
N PRO A 43 -2.04 1.85 -47.78
CA PRO A 43 -3.20 2.08 -46.91
C PRO A 43 -3.82 0.87 -46.15
N ALA A 44 -4.88 1.21 -45.42
CA ALA A 44 -5.68 0.43 -44.46
C ALA A 44 -6.23 -0.91 -44.94
N GLU A 45 -6.33 -1.86 -44.01
CA GLU A 45 -7.52 -2.70 -43.88
C GLU A 45 -7.74 -3.10 -42.41
N ALA A 46 -9.02 -3.11 -42.04
CA ALA A 46 -9.52 -3.24 -40.68
C ALA A 46 -9.36 -4.67 -40.15
N GLY A 47 -8.98 -4.80 -38.88
CA GLY A 47 -9.05 -6.09 -38.21
C GLY A 47 -8.40 -6.13 -36.84
N LYS A 48 -9.20 -5.82 -35.82
CA LYS A 48 -9.18 -6.51 -34.52
C LYS A 48 -7.88 -6.45 -33.73
N ASP A 49 -7.79 -5.48 -32.82
CA ASP A 49 -7.24 -5.74 -31.48
C ASP A 49 -7.71 -4.65 -30.51
N THR A 50 -8.72 -4.96 -29.69
CA THR A 50 -8.98 -4.20 -28.47
C THR A 50 -7.92 -4.61 -27.45
N GLY A 51 -6.69 -4.16 -27.68
CA GLY A 51 -5.66 -4.11 -26.67
C GLY A 51 -6.14 -3.18 -25.58
N LYS A 52 -6.68 -3.75 -24.49
CA LYS A 52 -6.68 -3.07 -23.20
C LYS A 52 -5.21 -2.89 -22.85
N ASP A 53 -4.71 -1.70 -23.17
CA ASP A 53 -3.57 -1.14 -22.48
C ASP A 53 -3.95 -1.14 -21.00
N GLU A 54 -3.49 -2.16 -20.25
CA GLU A 54 -3.38 -2.14 -18.80
C GLU A 54 -2.31 -1.10 -18.44
N GLY A 55 -2.60 0.14 -18.81
CA GLY A 55 -1.94 1.32 -18.31
C GLY A 55 -2.15 1.30 -16.82
N ASN A 56 -1.06 1.00 -16.10
CA ASN A 56 -0.85 1.34 -14.71
C ASN A 56 -1.23 2.82 -14.54
N ALA A 57 -2.51 3.06 -14.27
CA ALA A 57 -3.04 4.39 -14.05
C ALA A 57 -2.38 4.90 -12.78
N GLU A 58 -1.38 5.77 -12.97
CA GLU A 58 -0.88 6.59 -11.89
C GLU A 58 -2.08 7.28 -11.23
N PRO A 59 -2.28 7.14 -9.92
CA PRO A 59 -3.39 7.80 -9.26
C PRO A 59 -3.11 9.29 -9.23
N ALA A 60 -3.72 10.01 -10.17
CA ALA A 60 -3.86 11.46 -10.13
C ALA A 60 -4.85 11.80 -9.01
N GLY A 61 -4.37 11.84 -7.77
CA GLY A 61 -5.10 12.33 -6.60
C GLY A 61 -4.55 13.68 -6.15
N ASP A 62 -5.40 14.50 -5.52
CA ASP A 62 -5.15 15.85 -5.00
C ASP A 62 -4.09 15.96 -3.88
N GLY A 63 -3.04 15.12 -3.90
CA GLY A 63 -2.00 15.03 -2.87
C GLY A 63 -2.44 14.33 -1.58
N LYS A 64 -3.71 13.92 -1.46
CA LYS A 64 -4.26 13.27 -0.25
C LYS A 64 -4.16 11.74 -0.25
N GLY A 65 -3.71 11.14 -1.35
CA GLY A 65 -3.64 9.70 -1.51
C GLY A 65 -5.01 9.06 -1.72
N SER A 66 -5.02 7.79 -2.10
CA SER A 66 -6.25 7.07 -2.43
C SER A 66 -6.09 5.58 -2.21
N ALA A 67 -7.14 4.91 -1.76
CA ALA A 67 -7.24 3.46 -1.69
C ALA A 67 -8.35 2.98 -2.63
N LYS A 68 -8.05 1.97 -3.43
CA LYS A 68 -9.04 1.20 -4.19
C LYS A 68 -8.85 -0.27 -3.87
N LEU A 69 -9.81 -0.83 -3.15
CA LEU A 69 -9.78 -2.21 -2.66
C LEU A 69 -11.02 -2.94 -3.15
N THR A 70 -10.85 -4.15 -3.67
CA THR A 70 -11.94 -5.07 -3.97
C THR A 70 -11.92 -6.19 -2.97
N TYR A 71 -13.09 -6.71 -2.63
CA TYR A 71 -13.21 -7.88 -1.76
C TYR A 71 -14.19 -8.90 -2.32
N SER A 72 -13.96 -10.16 -1.99
CA SER A 72 -14.75 -11.32 -2.44
C SER A 72 -14.75 -12.44 -1.40
N GLY A 73 -15.65 -13.41 -1.54
CA GLY A 73 -15.80 -14.54 -0.60
C GLY A 73 -17.18 -14.51 0.05
N GLY A 74 -17.21 -14.42 1.40
CA GLY A 74 -18.45 -14.31 2.18
C GLY A 74 -19.29 -13.07 1.88
N ASP A 75 -18.66 -12.03 1.37
CA ASP A 75 -19.28 -10.85 0.79
C ASP A 75 -18.42 -10.35 -0.38
N SER A 76 -18.96 -9.47 -1.21
CA SER A 76 -18.24 -8.91 -2.34
C SER A 76 -18.55 -7.44 -2.57
N GLY A 77 -17.54 -6.68 -2.98
CA GLY A 77 -17.72 -5.27 -3.28
C GLY A 77 -16.41 -4.54 -3.53
N GLU A 78 -16.51 -3.22 -3.61
CA GLU A 78 -15.39 -2.31 -3.80
C GLU A 78 -15.43 -1.21 -2.73
N VAL A 79 -14.26 -0.88 -2.20
CA VAL A 79 -14.03 0.25 -1.30
C VAL A 79 -13.09 1.22 -2.00
N THR A 80 -13.58 2.44 -2.21
CA THR A 80 -12.78 3.57 -2.68
C THR A 80 -12.71 4.65 -1.60
N ILE A 81 -11.51 5.08 -1.22
CA ILE A 81 -11.25 6.09 -0.19
C ILE A 81 -10.28 7.13 -0.77
N ASN A 82 -10.61 8.42 -0.69
CA ASN A 82 -9.86 9.52 -1.33
C ASN A 82 -8.93 10.29 -0.37
N SER A 83 -8.51 9.66 0.72
CA SER A 83 -7.51 10.21 1.64
C SER A 83 -6.82 9.06 2.35
N VAL A 84 -5.50 9.03 2.34
CA VAL A 84 -4.72 7.96 2.97
C VAL A 84 -3.50 8.55 3.64
N SER A 85 -3.34 8.22 4.92
CA SER A 85 -2.12 8.48 5.67
C SER A 85 -1.37 7.18 5.90
N CYS A 86 -0.05 7.23 5.77
CA CYS A 86 0.84 6.12 6.04
C CYS A 86 1.90 6.52 7.05
N ALA A 87 2.30 5.59 7.90
CA ALA A 87 3.48 5.75 8.75
C ALA A 87 4.60 4.86 8.22
N VAL A 88 5.80 5.39 8.21
CA VAL A 88 7.04 4.70 7.85
C VAL A 88 7.96 4.73 9.07
N MET A 89 8.68 3.64 9.32
CA MET A 89 9.70 3.56 10.35
C MET A 89 10.91 2.82 9.81
N GLY A 90 12.10 3.42 9.91
CA GLY A 90 13.34 2.82 9.40
C GLY A 90 13.28 2.54 7.89
N GLY A 91 12.60 3.39 7.13
CA GLY A 91 12.43 3.23 5.67
C GLY A 91 11.46 2.13 5.25
N LYS A 92 10.71 1.54 6.19
CA LYS A 92 9.70 0.50 5.92
C LYS A 92 8.31 0.97 6.31
N LEU A 93 7.30 0.49 5.58
CA LEU A 93 5.90 0.73 5.92
C LEU A 93 5.59 0.18 7.32
N ALA A 94 5.02 1.01 8.18
CA ALA A 94 4.69 0.69 9.56
C ALA A 94 3.18 0.73 9.82
N ALA A 95 2.45 1.65 9.19
CA ALA A 95 0.98 1.69 9.30
C ALA A 95 0.32 2.33 8.08
N ILE A 96 -0.95 2.00 7.88
CA ILE A 96 -1.86 2.58 6.88
C ILE A 96 -3.15 2.98 7.60
N THR A 97 -3.67 4.16 7.30
CA THR A 97 -4.95 4.65 7.80
C THR A 97 -5.72 5.35 6.68
N ALA A 98 -6.88 4.81 6.33
CA ALA A 98 -7.75 5.31 5.28
C ALA A 98 -9.22 5.28 5.76
N PRO A 99 -9.97 6.39 5.72
CA PRO A 99 -9.49 7.74 5.48
C PRO A 99 -8.47 8.18 6.54
N GLU A 100 -7.65 9.18 6.24
CA GLU A 100 -6.63 9.69 7.19
C GLU A 100 -7.24 10.21 8.51
N SER A 101 -8.52 10.58 8.47
CA SER A 101 -9.30 11.04 9.63
C SER A 101 -9.99 9.92 10.39
N ALA A 102 -9.77 8.65 10.02
CA ALA A 102 -10.39 7.52 10.70
C ALA A 102 -9.86 7.43 12.14
N ASP A 103 -10.76 7.68 13.09
CA ASP A 103 -10.49 7.49 14.51
C ASP A 103 -10.86 6.05 14.92
N SER A 104 -10.10 5.46 15.84
CA SER A 104 -10.34 4.09 16.29
C SER A 104 -11.62 3.92 17.11
N ALA A 105 -12.14 4.99 17.73
CA ALA A 105 -13.39 4.95 18.49
C ALA A 105 -14.63 5.07 17.58
N THR A 106 -14.50 5.74 16.44
CA THR A 106 -15.55 5.82 15.40
C THR A 106 -14.94 5.70 14.02
N PRO A 107 -14.72 4.47 13.53
CA PRO A 107 -14.20 4.24 12.19
C PRO A 107 -15.12 4.90 11.15
N ALA A 108 -14.52 5.63 10.21
CA ALA A 108 -15.25 6.13 9.06
C ALA A 108 -15.79 4.96 8.22
N LYS A 109 -16.84 5.21 7.45
CA LYS A 109 -17.42 4.20 6.55
C LYS A 109 -17.34 4.71 5.11
N PRO A 110 -16.65 4.01 4.20
CA PRO A 110 -15.75 2.87 4.45
C PRO A 110 -14.41 3.29 5.10
N SER A 111 -13.68 2.34 5.70
CA SER A 111 -12.33 2.55 6.21
C SER A 111 -11.45 1.31 6.07
N PHE A 112 -10.14 1.52 5.96
CA PHE A 112 -9.10 0.50 5.99
C PHE A 112 -7.95 0.94 6.89
N THR A 113 -7.55 0.10 7.84
CA THR A 113 -6.39 0.33 8.71
C THR A 113 -5.51 -0.90 8.74
N ALA A 114 -4.20 -0.71 8.66
CA ALA A 114 -3.24 -1.79 8.82
C ALA A 114 -2.06 -1.34 9.67
N VAL A 115 -1.64 -2.16 10.63
CA VAL A 115 -0.42 -1.94 11.43
C VAL A 115 0.54 -3.09 11.15
N MET A 116 1.72 -2.76 10.63
CA MET A 116 2.71 -3.72 10.20
C MET A 116 3.55 -4.20 11.39
N SER A 117 3.80 -5.51 11.43
CA SER A 117 4.77 -6.17 12.30
C SER A 117 5.50 -7.20 11.44
N ASP A 118 6.75 -6.90 11.09
CA ASP A 118 7.56 -7.69 10.16
C ASP A 118 6.89 -7.87 8.78
N ASP A 119 6.60 -9.10 8.38
CA ASP A 119 5.96 -9.47 7.11
C ASP A 119 4.42 -9.58 7.21
N LYS A 120 3.84 -9.23 8.36
CA LYS A 120 2.41 -9.37 8.65
C LYS A 120 1.80 -8.07 9.12
N ALA A 121 0.48 -7.98 9.03
CA ALA A 121 -0.26 -6.83 9.47
C ALA A 121 -1.48 -7.21 10.32
N MET A 122 -1.73 -6.46 11.39
CA MET A 122 -3.06 -6.37 11.98
C MET A 122 -3.88 -5.44 11.10
N THR A 123 -4.91 -5.98 10.45
CA THR A 123 -5.66 -5.27 9.41
C THR A 123 -7.15 -5.28 9.69
N THR A 124 -7.78 -4.12 9.53
CA THR A 124 -9.24 -3.95 9.66
C THR A 124 -9.78 -3.28 8.40
N LEU A 125 -10.88 -3.83 7.88
CA LEU A 125 -11.67 -3.23 6.81
C LEU A 125 -13.09 -3.02 7.33
N THR A 126 -13.61 -1.81 7.21
CA THR A 126 -15.01 -1.50 7.42
C THR A 126 -15.62 -1.06 6.09
N THR A 127 -16.65 -1.77 5.64
CA THR A 127 -17.35 -1.50 4.39
C THR A 127 -18.32 -0.33 4.52
N ALA A 128 -18.86 0.15 3.39
CA ALA A 128 -19.76 1.31 3.38
C ALA A 128 -21.08 1.06 4.14
N ASP A 129 -21.58 -0.19 4.14
CA ASP A 129 -22.72 -0.64 4.93
C ASP A 129 -22.38 -0.88 6.42
N GLY A 130 -21.10 -0.78 6.79
CA GLY A 130 -20.62 -0.82 8.16
C GLY A 130 -20.26 -2.21 8.68
N LYS A 131 -20.24 -3.25 7.83
CA LYS A 131 -19.66 -4.53 8.21
C LYS A 131 -18.16 -4.35 8.45
N SER A 132 -17.64 -5.06 9.45
CA SER A 132 -16.24 -4.98 9.81
C SER A 132 -15.58 -6.34 9.73
N TYR A 133 -14.39 -6.35 9.17
CA TYR A 133 -13.55 -7.52 8.99
C TYR A 133 -12.17 -7.24 9.57
N LEU A 134 -11.57 -8.22 10.24
CA LEU A 134 -10.32 -8.11 10.95
C LEU A 134 -9.44 -9.34 10.69
N HIS A 135 -8.14 -9.12 10.67
CA HIS A 135 -7.16 -10.17 10.88
C HIS A 135 -6.02 -9.65 11.73
N THR A 136 -5.58 -10.39 12.74
CA THR A 136 -4.56 -9.91 13.71
C THR A 136 -3.13 -10.06 13.21
N ALA A 137 -2.88 -10.97 12.26
CA ALA A 137 -1.56 -11.18 11.66
C ALA A 137 -1.67 -11.72 10.23
N ALA A 138 -2.15 -10.90 9.29
CA ALA A 138 -2.32 -11.32 7.90
C ALA A 138 -1.09 -10.98 7.04
N PRO A 139 -0.63 -11.89 6.18
CA PRO A 139 0.26 -11.53 5.08
C PRO A 139 -0.52 -10.80 3.99
N GLY A 140 0.18 -10.37 2.94
CA GLY A 140 -0.46 -9.85 1.72
C GLY A 140 -0.54 -8.33 1.63
N ILE A 141 0.14 -7.60 2.51
CA ILE A 141 0.32 -6.16 2.36
C ILE A 141 1.81 -5.88 2.14
N THR A 142 2.14 -5.24 1.02
CA THR A 142 3.51 -4.82 0.69
C THR A 142 3.51 -3.35 0.29
N GLY A 143 4.55 -2.62 0.70
CA GLY A 143 4.68 -1.19 0.40
C GLY A 143 6.04 -0.88 -0.18
N SER A 144 6.07 -0.02 -1.20
CA SER A 144 7.30 0.48 -1.80
C SER A 144 7.18 1.95 -2.19
N LYS A 145 8.31 2.64 -2.27
CA LYS A 145 8.36 4.04 -2.70
C LYS A 145 8.57 4.11 -4.21
N SER A 146 7.66 4.77 -4.93
CA SER A 146 7.73 5.04 -6.36
C SER A 146 7.58 6.53 -6.61
N GLY A 147 8.55 7.16 -7.28
CA GLY A 147 8.45 8.57 -7.68
C GLY A 147 8.26 9.59 -6.54
N GLY A 148 8.63 9.24 -5.31
CA GLY A 148 8.41 10.07 -4.12
C GLY A 148 7.19 9.67 -3.29
N THR A 149 6.30 8.87 -3.86
CA THR A 149 5.03 8.43 -3.26
C THR A 149 5.15 7.00 -2.75
N TRP A 150 4.47 6.67 -1.66
CA TRP A 150 4.35 5.29 -1.20
C TRP A 150 3.15 4.63 -1.87
N VAL A 151 3.42 3.53 -2.57
CA VAL A 151 2.41 2.66 -3.19
C VAL A 151 2.42 1.33 -2.45
N ILE A 152 1.25 0.94 -2.00
CA ILE A 152 0.99 -0.29 -1.27
C ILE A 152 0.12 -1.18 -2.12
N THR A 153 0.51 -2.44 -2.22
CA THR A 153 -0.29 -3.50 -2.83
C THR A 153 -0.88 -4.35 -1.72
N VAL A 154 -2.20 -4.56 -1.80
CA VAL A 154 -2.92 -5.53 -0.98
C VAL A 154 -3.22 -6.71 -1.90
N SER A 155 -2.72 -7.90 -1.58
CA SER A 155 -3.00 -9.10 -2.35
C SER A 155 -3.14 -10.35 -1.50
N GLY A 156 -4.19 -11.11 -1.75
CA GLY A 156 -4.56 -12.33 -1.03
C GLY A 156 -4.91 -12.09 0.43
N LEU A 157 -5.25 -10.86 0.82
CA LEU A 157 -5.46 -10.49 2.22
C LEU A 157 -6.78 -11.09 2.72
N LYS A 158 -6.69 -12.15 3.52
CA LYS A 158 -7.88 -12.78 4.13
C LYS A 158 -8.26 -12.08 5.43
N LEU A 159 -9.51 -11.65 5.53
CA LEU A 159 -10.07 -11.04 6.72
C LEU A 159 -11.29 -11.83 7.21
N GLY A 160 -11.35 -12.09 8.51
CA GLY A 160 -12.51 -12.70 9.16
C GLY A 160 -13.51 -11.63 9.59
N PRO A 161 -14.81 -11.92 9.63
CA PRO A 161 -15.81 -10.99 10.12
C PRO A 161 -15.63 -10.77 11.62
N THR A 162 -15.91 -9.55 12.10
CA THR A 162 -15.95 -9.27 13.54
C THR A 162 -17.25 -9.74 14.18
N ASP A 163 -18.32 -9.87 13.39
CA ASP A 163 -19.55 -10.54 13.79
C ASP A 163 -19.43 -12.07 13.56
N PRO A 164 -19.80 -12.91 14.54
CA PRO A 164 -19.62 -14.37 14.45
C PRO A 164 -20.51 -15.07 13.39
N THR A 165 -21.46 -14.37 12.78
CA THR A 165 -22.38 -14.94 11.80
C THR A 165 -21.93 -14.81 10.34
N GLY A 166 -20.89 -14.02 10.09
CA GLY A 166 -20.37 -13.79 8.74
C GLY A 166 -19.39 -14.86 8.26
N ASP A 167 -19.09 -14.82 6.95
CA ASP A 167 -18.00 -15.54 6.32
C ASP A 167 -16.78 -14.63 6.08
N SER A 168 -15.61 -15.24 5.97
CA SER A 168 -14.37 -14.50 5.66
C SER A 168 -14.37 -13.95 4.22
N ILE A 169 -13.65 -12.85 4.02
CA ILE A 169 -13.43 -12.24 2.71
C ILE A 169 -11.94 -12.26 2.35
N THR A 170 -11.65 -12.15 1.06
CA THR A 170 -10.30 -11.91 0.51
C THR A 170 -10.30 -10.53 -0.14
N VAL A 171 -9.30 -9.72 0.20
CA VAL A 171 -9.15 -8.34 -0.25
C VAL A 171 -7.94 -8.22 -1.18
N GLU A 172 -8.14 -7.50 -2.28
CA GLU A 172 -7.11 -7.15 -3.27
C GLU A 172 -7.15 -5.64 -3.53
N GLY A 173 -6.06 -5.06 -3.99
CA GLY A 173 -6.07 -3.71 -4.55
C GLY A 173 -4.81 -2.91 -4.29
N THR A 174 -4.93 -1.60 -4.46
CA THR A 174 -3.80 -0.67 -4.37
C THR A 174 -4.16 0.52 -3.50
N ILE A 175 -3.20 0.93 -2.68
CA ILE A 175 -3.30 2.08 -1.80
C ILE A 175 -2.12 2.99 -2.08
N THR A 176 -2.38 4.26 -2.31
CA THR A 176 -1.38 5.31 -2.50
C THR A 176 -1.45 6.27 -1.32
N CYS A 177 -0.33 6.45 -0.62
CA CYS A 177 -0.27 7.39 0.49
C CYS A 177 -0.23 8.83 -0.03
N GLY A 178 -1.04 9.71 0.54
CA GLY A 178 -0.89 11.15 0.33
C GLY A 178 0.01 11.77 1.37
N SER A 179 -0.28 11.46 2.63
CA SER A 179 0.52 11.87 3.77
C SER A 179 1.39 10.72 4.25
N VAL A 180 2.67 10.98 4.51
CA VAL A 180 3.61 9.99 5.06
C VAL A 180 4.30 10.56 6.29
N ALA A 181 4.12 9.93 7.44
CA ALA A 181 4.79 10.27 8.69
C ALA A 181 6.02 9.36 8.92
N GLY A 182 7.09 9.90 9.53
CA GLY A 182 8.24 9.12 10.00
C GLY A 182 9.35 8.89 8.96
N VAL A 183 9.91 9.97 8.40
CA VAL A 183 11.09 9.92 7.53
C VAL A 183 12.39 9.71 8.29
#